data_AF-J3CMG6-F1
#
_entry.id   AF-J3CMG6-F1
#
_cell.length_a   1.000
_cell.length_b   1.000
_cell.length_c   1.000
_cell.angle_alpha   90.00
_cell.angle_beta   90.00
_cell.angle_gamma   90.00
#
_symmetry.space_group_name_H-M   'P 1'
#
loop_
_entity.id
_entity.type
_entity.pdbx_description
1 polymer ?
#
loop_
_entity_poly.entity_id
_entity_poly.type
_entity_poly.pdbx_seq_one_letter_code
_entity_poly.pdbx_strand_id
1 'polypeptide(L)'
;MIESLIKNLNQDIALLQLRIERDKDAGFNDMARLLESMSIQFFKAVGIANLKSKNQIRVNFPAIDAADDDKDGGIAVQVTSVADAKKISKTITTFEKKDAAGKCLKDGYAALYIFGFCKASRTATVPNYCRVVDPAFFVGKLVDLGDEEKLQTIIDSVRRLGDYSSIHPYGDIECLKIVLGYVGRNAVRHYMSCEGNLDDMTRGLKEISELIGKGTVDGKQKSKAHHEFEDQEIGEFLRHVLSQIGGIAAIMNRANRNGFVYLNQQDMRAIDEQKRSIATSAQRIAARHGIATPLDMHGVD
;
A
#
# COMPACT_ATOMS: atom_id res chain seq x y z
N MET A 1 5.92 17.98 11.95
CA MET A 1 5.01 16.93 11.44
C MET A 1 5.25 16.68 9.94
N ILE A 2 5.40 17.73 9.13
CA ILE A 2 5.94 17.65 7.75
C ILE A 2 7.23 16.82 7.65
N GLU A 3 8.22 17.05 8.51
CA GLU A 3 9.51 16.34 8.43
C GLU A 3 9.37 14.82 8.56
N SER A 4 8.50 14.34 9.46
CA SER A 4 8.19 12.91 9.58
C SER A 4 7.48 12.35 8.36
N LEU A 5 6.58 13.13 7.75
CA LEU A 5 5.89 12.72 6.52
C LEU A 5 6.85 12.66 5.31
N ILE A 6 7.79 13.61 5.20
CA ILE A 6 8.84 13.60 4.18
C ILE A 6 9.74 12.39 4.35
N LYS A 7 10.11 12.06 5.60
CA LYS A 7 10.90 10.86 5.91
C LYS A 7 10.15 9.59 5.48
N ASN A 8 8.87 9.49 5.78
CA ASN A 8 8.02 8.36 5.36
C ASN A 8 7.94 8.26 3.83
N LEU A 9 7.71 9.39 3.14
CA LEU A 9 7.65 9.42 1.69
C LEU A 9 8.96 8.95 1.05
N ASN A 10 10.11 9.41 1.56
CA ASN A 10 11.42 8.97 1.07
C ASN A 10 11.64 7.46 1.29
N GLN A 11 11.20 6.92 2.43
CA GLN A 11 11.26 5.48 2.69
C GLN A 11 10.38 4.69 1.71
N ASP A 12 9.13 5.14 1.51
CA ASP A 12 8.18 4.48 0.61
C ASP A 12 8.66 4.53 -0.86
N ILE A 13 9.24 5.65 -1.30
CA ILE A 13 9.88 5.76 -2.63
C ILE A 13 11.06 4.80 -2.76
N ALA A 14 11.94 4.73 -1.75
CA ALA A 14 13.10 3.84 -1.79
C ALA A 14 12.71 2.36 -1.88
N LEU A 15 11.66 1.95 -1.15
CA LEU A 15 11.12 0.60 -1.21
C LEU A 15 10.57 0.28 -2.61
N LEU A 16 9.84 1.20 -3.22
CA LEU A 16 9.36 1.03 -4.60
C LEU A 16 10.51 0.98 -5.61
N GLN A 17 11.55 1.80 -5.45
CA GLN A 17 12.72 1.76 -6.32
C GLN A 17 13.40 0.39 -6.26
N LEU A 18 13.59 -0.16 -5.04
CA LEU A 18 14.16 -1.50 -4.83
C LEU A 18 13.31 -2.58 -5.51
N ARG A 19 11.98 -2.51 -5.35
CA ARG A 19 11.04 -3.42 -6.04
C ARG A 19 11.24 -3.38 -7.54
N ILE A 20 11.18 -2.19 -8.12
CA ILE A 20 11.26 -2.01 -9.58
C ILE A 20 12.60 -2.51 -10.10
N GLU A 21 13.69 -2.31 -9.36
CA GLU A 21 15.00 -2.84 -9.72
C GLU A 21 15.05 -4.37 -9.68
N ARG A 22 14.46 -5.01 -8.66
CA ARG A 22 14.36 -6.47 -8.56
C ARG A 22 13.47 -7.07 -9.66
N ASP A 23 12.32 -6.45 -9.90
CA ASP A 23 11.30 -6.98 -10.80
C ASP A 23 11.66 -6.70 -12.29
N LYS A 24 12.64 -5.82 -12.56
CA LYS A 24 13.17 -5.55 -13.90
C LYS A 24 13.77 -6.81 -14.57
N ASP A 25 14.39 -7.68 -13.77
CA ASP A 25 14.96 -8.94 -14.26
C ASP A 25 13.89 -10.01 -14.49
N ALA A 26 12.71 -9.87 -13.88
CA ALA A 26 11.59 -10.79 -13.97
C ALA A 26 10.61 -10.49 -15.13
N GLY A 27 10.78 -9.38 -15.86
CA GLY A 27 10.04 -9.10 -17.10
C GLY A 27 8.56 -8.70 -16.95
N PHE A 28 8.13 -8.24 -15.77
CA PHE A 28 6.73 -7.83 -15.55
C PHE A 28 6.38 -6.49 -16.24
N ASN A 29 5.48 -6.55 -17.22
CA ASN A 29 4.97 -5.39 -17.97
C ASN A 29 4.11 -4.42 -17.15
N ASP A 30 3.61 -4.82 -15.97
CA ASP A 30 2.74 -3.98 -15.13
C ASP A 30 3.49 -2.81 -14.46
N MET A 31 4.82 -2.87 -14.36
CA MET A 31 5.62 -1.79 -13.74
C MET A 31 5.57 -0.48 -14.52
N ALA A 32 5.46 -0.51 -15.84
CA ALA A 32 5.37 0.70 -16.66
C ALA A 32 4.06 1.47 -16.39
N ARG A 33 2.94 0.75 -16.23
CA ARG A 33 1.63 1.34 -15.91
C ARG A 33 1.60 1.92 -14.49
N LEU A 34 2.24 1.24 -13.54
CA LEU A 34 2.37 1.73 -12.17
C LEU A 34 3.17 3.03 -12.13
N LEU A 35 4.33 3.06 -12.80
CA LEU A 35 5.15 4.26 -12.91
C LEU A 35 4.41 5.42 -13.58
N GLU A 36 3.64 5.14 -14.63
CA GLU A 36 2.80 6.13 -15.32
C GLU A 36 1.75 6.73 -14.36
N SER A 37 0.97 5.89 -13.69
CA SER A 37 -0.05 6.33 -12.72
C SER A 37 0.54 7.17 -11.59
N MET A 38 1.69 6.75 -11.06
CA MET A 38 2.40 7.47 -10.01
C MET A 38 2.90 8.84 -10.48
N SER A 39 3.42 8.92 -11.71
CA SER A 39 3.91 10.17 -12.28
C SER A 39 2.78 11.20 -12.38
N ILE A 40 1.57 10.79 -12.78
CA ILE A 40 0.39 11.66 -12.85
C ILE A 40 0.10 12.28 -11.48
N GLN A 41 0.15 11.47 -10.41
CA GLN A 41 -0.10 11.96 -9.05
C GLN A 41 0.99 12.91 -8.57
N PHE A 42 2.26 12.62 -8.83
CA PHE A 42 3.36 13.52 -8.45
C PHE A 42 3.21 14.89 -9.11
N PHE A 43 3.06 14.93 -10.44
CA PHE A 43 2.94 16.20 -11.19
C PHE A 43 1.72 17.03 -10.78
N LYS A 44 0.59 16.36 -10.49
CA LYS A 44 -0.62 17.02 -10.00
C LYS A 44 -0.40 17.61 -8.60
N ALA A 45 0.20 16.84 -7.69
CA ALA A 45 0.38 17.26 -6.31
C ALA A 45 1.36 18.43 -6.15
N VAL A 46 2.43 18.50 -6.96
CA VAL A 46 3.32 19.68 -6.97
C VAL A 46 2.79 20.84 -7.82
N GLY A 47 1.58 20.71 -8.38
CA GLY A 47 0.93 21.76 -9.18
C GLY A 47 1.61 22.02 -10.53
N ILE A 48 2.42 21.10 -11.04
CA ILE A 48 3.11 21.26 -12.34
C ILE A 48 2.13 21.02 -13.48
N ALA A 49 1.41 19.90 -13.50
CA ALA A 49 0.51 19.55 -14.61
C ALA A 49 -0.61 18.58 -14.17
N ASN A 50 -1.78 18.68 -14.79
CA ASN A 50 -2.88 17.73 -14.65
C ASN A 50 -2.80 16.68 -15.79
N LEU A 51 -1.82 15.81 -15.68
CA LEU A 51 -1.49 14.83 -16.73
C LEU A 51 -2.63 13.83 -16.97
N LYS A 52 -2.89 13.53 -18.25
CA LYS A 52 -3.76 12.44 -18.70
C LYS A 52 -2.92 11.40 -19.44
N SER A 53 -3.21 10.12 -19.20
CA SER A 53 -2.55 9.01 -19.89
C SER A 53 -2.84 9.08 -21.40
N LYS A 54 -1.79 9.11 -22.22
CA LYS A 54 -1.93 9.07 -23.69
C LYS A 54 -2.22 7.67 -24.20
N ASN A 55 -1.83 6.65 -23.44
CA ASN A 55 -2.13 5.24 -23.73
C ASN A 55 -3.65 4.93 -23.71
N GLN A 56 -4.47 5.74 -23.01
CA GLN A 56 -5.93 5.66 -23.05
C GLN A 56 -6.55 6.24 -24.34
N ILE A 57 -5.82 7.11 -25.04
CA ILE A 57 -6.27 7.80 -26.25
C ILE A 57 -5.76 7.07 -27.50
N ARG A 58 -4.51 6.56 -27.46
CA ARG A 58 -3.90 5.76 -28.51
C ARG A 58 -2.90 4.77 -27.89
N VAL A 59 -3.10 3.48 -28.14
CA VAL A 59 -2.19 2.42 -27.68
C VAL A 59 -0.78 2.66 -28.24
N ASN A 60 0.24 2.66 -27.37
CA ASN A 60 1.65 2.91 -27.69
C ASN A 60 1.90 4.30 -28.30
N PHE A 61 1.50 5.35 -27.58
CA PHE A 61 1.80 6.70 -28.02
C PHE A 61 3.33 6.93 -28.05
N PRO A 62 3.89 7.47 -29.14
CA PRO A 62 5.34 7.58 -29.28
C PRO A 62 5.94 8.62 -28.33
N ALA A 63 7.00 8.22 -27.62
CA ALA A 63 7.91 9.07 -26.84
C ALA A 63 7.31 9.85 -25.64
N ILE A 64 6.02 9.71 -25.37
CA ILE A 64 5.36 10.29 -24.19
C ILE A 64 4.33 9.29 -23.65
N ASP A 65 4.23 9.19 -22.33
CA ASP A 65 3.27 8.31 -21.67
C ASP A 65 2.04 9.09 -21.19
N ALA A 66 2.24 10.32 -20.70
CA ALA A 66 1.18 11.20 -20.25
C ALA A 66 1.41 12.65 -20.71
N ALA A 67 0.34 13.43 -20.85
CA ALA A 67 0.46 14.86 -21.10
C ALA A 67 -0.71 15.66 -20.52
N ASP A 68 -0.47 16.94 -20.26
CA ASP A 68 -1.48 17.96 -20.02
C ASP A 68 -1.52 18.84 -21.28
N ASP A 69 -2.59 18.72 -22.06
CA ASP A 69 -2.73 19.44 -23.34
C ASP A 69 -3.16 20.90 -23.15
N ASP A 70 -3.67 21.26 -21.98
CA ASP A 70 -4.36 22.53 -21.74
C ASP A 70 -3.47 23.58 -21.04
N LYS A 71 -2.54 23.14 -20.20
CA LYS A 71 -1.73 24.03 -19.35
C LYS A 71 -0.46 24.56 -20.04
N ASP A 72 -0.23 25.87 -19.98
CA ASP A 72 1.02 26.56 -20.39
C ASP A 72 1.53 26.20 -21.80
N GLY A 73 0.64 25.92 -22.76
CA GLY A 73 1.01 25.51 -24.12
C GLY A 73 1.35 24.02 -24.26
N GLY A 74 0.98 23.21 -23.28
CA GLY A 74 1.09 21.75 -23.29
C GLY A 74 2.34 21.24 -22.57
N ILE A 75 2.17 20.29 -21.64
CA ILE A 75 3.26 19.62 -20.93
C ILE A 75 3.22 18.13 -21.24
N ALA A 76 4.28 17.62 -21.87
CA ALA A 76 4.46 16.20 -22.16
C ALA A 76 5.38 15.53 -21.13
N VAL A 77 5.08 14.28 -20.78
CA VAL A 77 5.88 13.49 -19.83
C VAL A 77 6.17 12.09 -20.38
N GLN A 78 7.44 11.74 -20.42
CA GLN A 78 7.91 10.36 -20.59
C GLN A 78 8.34 9.82 -19.23
N VAL A 79 7.85 8.63 -18.89
CA VAL A 79 8.18 7.95 -17.65
C VAL A 79 9.05 6.74 -17.95
N THR A 80 10.09 6.53 -17.15
CA THR A 80 10.92 5.34 -17.24
C THR A 80 11.54 5.01 -15.88
N SER A 81 11.81 3.73 -15.63
CA SER A 81 12.52 3.31 -14.40
C SER A 81 13.94 3.84 -14.36
N VAL A 82 14.65 3.78 -15.48
CA VAL A 82 16.03 4.27 -15.63
C VAL A 82 16.10 5.18 -16.85
N ALA A 83 16.30 6.48 -16.63
CA ALA A 83 16.55 7.49 -17.64
C ALA A 83 18.06 7.68 -17.83
N ASP A 84 18.69 6.75 -18.55
CA ASP A 84 20.08 6.89 -18.97
C ASP A 84 20.21 7.87 -20.16
N ALA A 85 21.43 8.32 -20.45
CA ALA A 85 21.69 9.27 -21.53
C ALA A 85 21.22 8.75 -22.91
N LYS A 86 21.30 7.43 -23.15
CA LYS A 86 20.89 6.84 -24.43
C LYS A 86 19.38 6.90 -24.61
N LYS A 87 18.61 6.60 -23.57
CA LYS A 87 17.15 6.72 -23.55
C LYS A 87 16.71 8.16 -23.66
N ILE A 88 17.35 9.07 -22.91
CA ILE A 88 17.05 10.51 -22.99
C ILE A 88 17.22 11.02 -24.43
N SER A 89 18.36 10.75 -25.05
CA SER A 89 18.59 11.15 -26.45
C SER A 89 17.59 10.52 -27.40
N LYS A 90 17.27 9.22 -27.23
CA LYS A 90 16.27 8.53 -28.06
C LYS A 90 14.87 9.15 -27.93
N THR A 91 14.44 9.48 -26.72
CA THR A 91 13.16 10.13 -26.46
C THR A 91 13.13 11.50 -27.13
N ILE A 92 14.17 12.32 -26.97
CA ILE A 92 14.27 13.64 -27.61
C ILE A 92 14.22 13.51 -29.14
N THR A 93 15.02 12.63 -29.74
CA THR A 93 15.01 12.40 -31.19
C THR A 93 13.64 11.95 -31.68
N THR A 94 12.92 11.14 -30.92
CA THR A 94 11.59 10.66 -31.30
C THR A 94 10.53 11.76 -31.13
N PHE A 95 10.67 12.61 -30.12
CA PHE A 95 9.80 13.76 -29.87
C PHE A 95 9.96 14.86 -30.93
N GLU A 96 11.17 15.05 -31.46
CA GLU A 96 11.48 15.98 -32.55
C GLU A 96 11.33 15.36 -33.95
N LYS A 97 11.02 14.06 -34.04
CA LYS A 97 10.90 13.38 -35.32
C LYS A 97 9.68 13.92 -36.07
N LYS A 98 9.92 14.44 -37.27
CA LYS A 98 8.87 14.90 -38.17
C LYS A 98 8.12 13.74 -38.79
N ASP A 99 6.80 13.86 -38.88
CA ASP A 99 5.94 12.96 -39.62
C ASP A 99 5.92 13.31 -41.12
N ALA A 100 5.13 12.55 -41.89
CA ALA A 100 4.98 12.77 -43.33
C ALA A 100 4.38 14.15 -43.70
N ALA A 101 3.74 14.82 -42.74
CA ALA A 101 3.19 16.18 -42.89
C ALA A 101 4.17 17.27 -42.41
N GLY A 102 5.39 16.89 -42.01
CA GLY A 102 6.43 17.81 -41.54
C GLY A 102 6.24 18.32 -40.11
N LYS A 103 5.23 17.82 -39.37
CA LYS A 103 4.96 18.18 -37.97
C LYS A 103 5.66 17.20 -37.03
N CYS A 104 6.07 17.67 -35.85
CA CYS A 104 6.60 16.81 -34.79
C CYS A 104 5.83 16.99 -33.48
N LEU A 105 5.98 16.04 -32.55
CA LEU A 105 5.27 16.11 -31.26
C LEU A 105 5.64 17.36 -30.48
N LYS A 106 6.90 17.79 -30.57
CA LYS A 106 7.39 19.04 -29.97
C LYS A 106 6.56 20.26 -30.35
N ASP A 107 6.02 20.32 -31.57
CA ASP A 107 5.25 21.48 -32.02
C ASP A 107 3.94 21.67 -31.24
N GLY A 108 3.47 20.62 -30.55
CA GLY A 108 2.25 20.63 -29.74
C GLY A 108 2.45 20.80 -28.24
N TYR A 109 3.68 20.88 -27.73
CA TYR A 109 3.94 20.99 -26.30
C TYR A 109 5.08 21.98 -26.00
N ALA A 110 4.84 22.89 -25.06
CA ALA A 110 5.82 23.85 -24.58
C ALA A 110 6.97 23.22 -23.77
N ALA A 111 6.70 22.09 -23.08
CA ALA A 111 7.71 21.43 -22.26
C ALA A 111 7.64 19.90 -22.34
N LEU A 112 8.81 19.25 -22.26
CA LEU A 112 8.95 17.80 -22.13
C LEU A 112 9.66 17.45 -20.82
N TYR A 113 9.01 16.67 -19.95
CA TYR A 113 9.65 16.07 -18.78
C TYR A 113 9.99 14.61 -19.05
N ILE A 114 11.23 14.23 -18.75
CA ILE A 114 11.67 12.82 -18.72
C ILE A 114 11.86 12.43 -17.27
N PHE A 115 10.94 11.64 -16.74
CA PHE A 115 10.95 11.20 -15.35
C PHE A 115 11.63 9.84 -15.23
N GLY A 116 12.81 9.83 -14.61
CA GLY A 116 13.55 8.62 -14.26
C GLY A 116 13.30 8.24 -12.80
N PHE A 117 12.48 7.21 -12.56
CA PHE A 117 12.05 6.89 -11.20
C PHE A 117 13.16 6.33 -10.31
N CYS A 118 13.89 5.30 -10.76
CA CYS A 118 15.01 4.72 -9.99
C CYS A 118 16.31 5.50 -10.24
N LYS A 119 16.54 5.91 -11.49
CA LYS A 119 17.76 6.63 -11.87
C LYS A 119 17.50 7.62 -12.99
N ALA A 120 18.04 8.82 -12.83
CA ALA A 120 18.05 9.87 -13.84
C ALA A 120 19.50 10.33 -14.11
N SER A 121 19.88 10.38 -15.38
CA SER A 121 21.21 10.89 -15.76
C SER A 121 21.29 12.40 -15.54
N ARG A 122 22.27 12.84 -14.74
CA ARG A 122 22.57 14.26 -14.51
C ARG A 122 23.53 14.86 -15.53
N THR A 123 24.18 14.01 -16.33
CA THR A 123 25.21 14.42 -17.30
C THR A 123 24.70 14.45 -18.73
N ALA A 124 23.43 14.11 -18.96
CA ALA A 124 22.84 14.14 -20.29
C ALA A 124 22.59 15.60 -20.73
N THR A 125 23.12 15.98 -21.89
CA THR A 125 22.81 17.26 -22.51
C THR A 125 21.38 17.23 -23.04
N VAL A 126 20.53 18.13 -22.56
CA VAL A 126 19.12 18.23 -22.97
C VAL A 126 18.79 19.64 -23.48
N PRO A 127 17.89 19.76 -24.47
CA PRO A 127 17.41 21.07 -24.95
C PRO A 127 16.65 21.85 -23.88
N ASN A 128 16.55 23.18 -24.04
CA ASN A 128 15.93 24.08 -23.05
C ASN A 128 14.46 23.78 -22.72
N TYR A 129 13.71 23.18 -23.65
CA TYR A 129 12.31 22.78 -23.44
C TYR A 129 12.19 21.43 -22.70
N CYS A 130 13.29 20.71 -22.50
CA CYS A 130 13.32 19.38 -21.90
C CYS A 130 13.92 19.43 -20.49
N ARG A 131 13.29 18.73 -19.55
CA ARG A 131 13.77 18.57 -18.17
C ARG A 131 13.81 17.10 -17.78
N VAL A 132 14.95 16.66 -17.27
CA VAL A 132 15.11 15.32 -16.70
C VAL A 132 14.94 15.44 -15.19
N VAL A 133 13.99 14.69 -14.64
CA VAL A 133 13.62 14.75 -13.21
C VAL A 133 13.65 13.37 -12.57
N ASP A 134 13.84 13.34 -11.25
CA ASP A 134 13.84 12.16 -10.39
C ASP A 134 12.85 12.36 -9.23
N PRO A 135 12.58 11.36 -8.37
CA PRO A 135 11.66 11.53 -7.26
C PRO A 135 12.10 12.63 -6.27
N ALA A 136 13.41 12.87 -6.13
CA ALA A 136 13.94 13.91 -5.24
C ALA A 136 13.53 15.32 -5.69
N PHE A 137 13.39 15.57 -6.99
CA PHE A 137 12.83 16.82 -7.52
C PHE A 137 11.42 17.09 -6.96
N PHE A 138 10.54 16.07 -6.94
CA PHE A 138 9.18 16.22 -6.42
C PHE A 138 9.17 16.38 -4.91
N VAL A 139 9.98 15.60 -4.19
CA VAL A 139 10.12 15.73 -2.73
C VAL A 139 10.58 17.15 -2.35
N GLY A 140 11.58 17.69 -3.04
CA GLY A 140 12.04 19.08 -2.81
C GLY A 140 10.92 20.10 -3.03
N LYS A 141 10.15 19.96 -4.11
CA LYS A 141 9.00 20.83 -4.38
C LYS A 141 7.90 20.73 -3.33
N LEU A 142 7.67 19.55 -2.77
CA LEU A 142 6.69 19.35 -1.71
C LEU A 142 7.14 19.96 -0.38
N VAL A 143 8.45 19.91 -0.09
CA VAL A 143 9.04 20.62 1.05
C VAL A 143 8.82 22.13 0.90
N ASP A 144 9.09 22.68 -0.29
CA ASP A 144 8.89 24.12 -0.56
C ASP A 144 7.41 24.55 -0.41
N LEU A 145 6.48 23.66 -0.79
CA LEU A 145 5.04 23.93 -0.69
C LEU A 145 4.51 23.88 0.74
N GLY A 146 5.14 23.09 1.63
CA GLY A 146 4.76 22.99 3.04
C GLY A 146 3.34 22.47 3.30
N ASP A 147 2.73 21.78 2.33
CA ASP A 147 1.33 21.35 2.35
C ASP A 147 1.21 19.89 2.79
N GLU A 148 0.81 19.67 4.05
CA GLU A 148 0.69 18.33 4.66
C GLU A 148 -0.34 17.44 3.95
N GLU A 149 -1.45 18.00 3.46
CA GLU A 149 -2.52 17.23 2.80
C GLU A 149 -2.06 16.68 1.44
N LYS A 150 -1.36 17.51 0.66
CA LYS A 150 -0.77 17.07 -0.61
C LYS A 150 0.31 16.02 -0.40
N LEU A 151 1.10 16.17 0.66
CA LEU A 151 2.13 15.21 1.02
C LEU A 151 1.53 13.86 1.40
N GLN A 152 0.46 13.87 2.22
CA GLN A 152 -0.26 12.65 2.59
C GLN A 152 -0.92 12.00 1.36
N THR A 153 -1.50 12.79 0.46
CA THR A 153 -2.09 12.30 -0.80
C THR A 153 -1.08 11.53 -1.66
N ILE A 154 0.16 11.99 -1.70
CA ILE A 154 1.23 11.31 -2.43
C ILE A 154 1.67 10.05 -1.70
N ILE A 155 1.84 10.10 -0.38
CA ILE A 155 2.14 8.92 0.44
C ILE A 155 1.09 7.83 0.20
N ASP A 156 -0.19 8.19 0.24
CA ASP A 156 -1.29 7.25 0.00
C ASP A 156 -1.32 6.73 -1.44
N SER A 157 -0.93 7.56 -2.41
CA SER A 157 -0.81 7.15 -3.82
C SER A 157 0.34 6.17 -4.03
N VAL A 158 1.51 6.46 -3.47
CA VAL A 158 2.68 5.58 -3.46
C VAL A 158 2.33 4.26 -2.77
N ARG A 159 1.62 4.33 -1.64
CA ARG A 159 1.21 3.16 -0.86
C ARG A 159 0.19 2.28 -1.56
N ARG A 160 -0.72 2.87 -2.34
CA ARG A 160 -1.71 2.13 -3.15
C ARG A 160 -1.10 1.41 -4.34
N LEU A 161 0.03 1.90 -4.85
CA LEU A 161 0.73 1.33 -6.01
C LEU A 161 1.75 0.27 -5.61
N GLY A 162 2.28 0.35 -4.38
CA GLY A 162 2.92 -0.79 -3.76
C GLY A 162 1.85 -1.82 -3.39
N ASP A 163 1.81 -2.94 -4.09
CA ASP A 163 1.24 -4.13 -3.47
C ASP A 163 2.25 -4.57 -2.39
N TYR A 164 2.15 -3.98 -1.19
CA TYR A 164 3.03 -4.26 -0.03
C TYR A 164 2.83 -5.68 0.50
N SER A 165 1.83 -6.39 -0.02
CA SER A 165 1.63 -7.83 0.12
C SER A 165 2.96 -8.58 -0.17
N SER A 166 3.56 -8.33 -1.34
CA SER A 166 4.72 -9.04 -1.89
C SER A 166 6.09 -8.46 -1.50
N ILE A 167 6.11 -7.43 -0.67
CA ILE A 167 7.32 -6.79 -0.10
C ILE A 167 7.11 -6.51 1.38
N HIS A 168 6.34 -7.36 2.06
CA HIS A 168 6.30 -7.26 3.51
C HIS A 168 7.70 -7.59 4.04
N PRO A 169 8.36 -6.68 4.77
CA PRO A 169 9.70 -6.94 5.32
C PRO A 169 9.70 -8.04 6.39
N TYR A 170 8.52 -8.55 6.74
CA TYR A 170 8.28 -9.50 7.82
C TYR A 170 7.96 -10.87 7.24
N GLY A 171 8.86 -11.84 7.47
CA GLY A 171 8.56 -13.25 7.21
C GLY A 171 7.35 -13.74 8.04
N ASP A 172 6.86 -14.94 7.73
CA ASP A 172 5.66 -15.54 8.33
C ASP A 172 5.66 -15.46 9.86
N ILE A 173 6.81 -15.67 10.49
CA ILE A 173 7.00 -15.61 11.94
C ILE A 173 6.78 -14.19 12.49
N GLU A 174 7.30 -13.16 11.83
CA GLU A 174 7.14 -11.78 12.27
C GLU A 174 5.69 -11.30 12.07
N CYS A 175 5.06 -11.69 10.97
CA CYS A 175 3.62 -11.45 10.76
C CYS A 175 2.77 -12.19 11.82
N LEU A 176 3.13 -13.43 12.14
CA LEU A 176 2.47 -14.21 13.19
C LEU A 176 2.59 -13.53 14.56
N LYS A 177 3.76 -12.99 14.93
CA LYS A 177 3.92 -12.24 16.20
C LYS A 177 2.95 -11.07 16.29
N ILE A 178 2.75 -10.34 15.19
CA ILE A 178 1.81 -9.22 15.15
C ILE A 178 0.37 -9.73 15.36
N VAL A 179 -0.04 -10.78 14.65
CA VAL A 179 -1.38 -11.39 14.83
C VAL A 179 -1.57 -11.86 16.27
N LEU A 180 -0.60 -12.56 16.84
CA LEU A 180 -0.63 -13.01 18.24
C LEU A 180 -0.72 -11.85 19.22
N GLY A 181 -0.12 -10.70 18.93
CA GLY A 181 -0.25 -9.49 19.74
C GLY A 181 -1.67 -8.91 19.77
N TYR A 182 -2.45 -9.06 18.70
CA TYR A 182 -3.87 -8.67 18.68
C TYR A 182 -4.75 -9.73 19.35
N VAL A 183 -4.47 -11.01 19.12
CA VAL A 183 -5.17 -12.12 19.80
C VAL A 183 -4.92 -12.08 21.31
N GLY A 184 -3.74 -11.65 21.77
CA GLY A 184 -3.40 -11.49 23.18
C GLY A 184 -4.06 -10.30 23.90
N ARG A 185 -5.05 -9.64 23.28
CA ARG A 185 -5.82 -8.53 23.88
C ARG A 185 -7.08 -9.01 24.58
N ASN A 186 -7.67 -8.09 25.34
CA ASN A 186 -8.88 -8.31 26.15
C ASN A 186 -10.06 -8.87 25.35
N ALA A 187 -10.22 -8.47 24.09
CA ALA A 187 -11.33 -8.93 23.23
C ALA A 187 -11.39 -10.45 23.06
N VAL A 188 -10.25 -11.15 23.20
CA VAL A 188 -10.20 -12.62 23.24
C VAL A 188 -10.03 -13.12 24.67
N ARG A 189 -9.16 -12.49 25.47
CA ARG A 189 -8.74 -13.02 26.77
C ARG A 189 -9.74 -12.86 27.91
N HIS A 190 -10.70 -11.94 27.80
CA HIS A 190 -11.73 -11.77 28.83
C HIS A 190 -12.87 -12.75 28.64
N TYR A 191 -13.28 -13.38 29.75
CA TYR A 191 -14.54 -14.11 29.82
C TYR A 191 -15.71 -13.15 29.71
N MET A 192 -16.83 -13.62 29.15
CA MET A 192 -18.07 -12.86 29.04
C MET A 192 -18.60 -12.41 30.40
N SER A 193 -18.29 -13.13 31.48
CA SER A 193 -18.62 -12.73 32.87
C SER A 193 -17.91 -11.46 33.33
N CYS A 194 -16.80 -11.09 32.69
CA CYS A 194 -15.97 -9.95 33.02
C CYS A 194 -15.87 -8.95 31.86
N GLU A 195 -16.65 -9.16 30.80
CA GLU A 195 -16.66 -8.33 29.60
C GLU A 195 -17.41 -7.03 29.88
N GLY A 196 -16.67 -5.94 30.08
CA GLY A 196 -17.26 -4.65 30.44
C GLY A 196 -18.03 -4.01 29.28
N ASN A 197 -17.50 -4.08 28.05
CA ASN A 197 -18.10 -3.44 26.88
C ASN A 197 -18.08 -4.37 25.65
N LEU A 198 -19.28 -4.82 25.26
CA LEU A 198 -19.49 -5.69 24.10
C LEU A 198 -19.10 -5.02 22.77
N ASP A 199 -19.21 -3.70 22.67
CA ASP A 199 -18.83 -2.97 21.45
C ASP A 199 -17.31 -2.94 21.28
N ASP A 200 -16.57 -2.76 22.38
CA ASP A 200 -15.10 -2.80 22.37
C ASP A 200 -14.60 -4.22 22.06
N MET A 201 -15.23 -5.25 22.63
CA MET A 201 -14.97 -6.64 22.29
C MET A 201 -15.19 -6.89 20.80
N THR A 202 -16.36 -6.53 20.28
CA THR A 202 -16.71 -6.74 18.86
C THR A 202 -15.76 -5.99 17.93
N ARG A 203 -15.38 -4.76 18.28
CA ARG A 203 -14.37 -3.98 17.55
C ARG A 203 -13.03 -4.71 17.52
N GLY A 204 -12.53 -5.16 18.67
CA GLY A 204 -11.25 -5.89 18.75
C GLY A 204 -11.25 -7.19 17.94
N LEU A 205 -12.35 -7.95 17.95
CA LEU A 205 -12.50 -9.15 17.11
C LEU A 205 -12.53 -8.80 15.61
N LYS A 206 -13.13 -7.67 15.25
CA LYS A 206 -13.15 -7.17 13.87
C LYS A 206 -11.77 -6.72 13.39
N GLU A 207 -10.99 -6.07 14.26
CA GLU A 207 -9.59 -5.73 14.00
C GLU A 207 -8.75 -7.00 13.72
N ILE A 208 -8.93 -8.06 14.52
CA ILE A 208 -8.23 -9.34 14.29
C ILE A 208 -8.64 -9.93 12.93
N SER A 209 -9.95 -9.92 12.61
CA SER A 209 -10.45 -10.43 11.33
C SER A 209 -9.93 -9.63 10.13
N GLU A 210 -9.88 -8.31 10.23
CA GLU A 210 -9.31 -7.43 9.20
C GLU A 210 -7.80 -7.68 9.05
N LEU A 211 -7.07 -7.79 10.16
CA LEU A 211 -5.63 -8.05 10.17
C LEU A 211 -5.31 -9.37 9.49
N ILE A 212 -6.04 -10.45 9.80
CA ILE A 212 -5.81 -11.76 9.19
C ILE A 212 -6.26 -11.76 7.72
N GLY A 213 -7.45 -11.24 7.43
CA GLY A 213 -8.04 -11.30 6.09
C GLY A 213 -7.33 -10.42 5.07
N LYS A 214 -6.95 -9.20 5.47
CA LYS A 214 -6.43 -8.16 4.57
C LYS A 214 -5.00 -7.72 4.90
N GLY A 215 -4.47 -8.09 6.06
CA GLY A 215 -3.18 -7.56 6.54
C GLY A 215 -3.27 -6.13 7.09
N THR A 216 -4.46 -5.55 7.21
CA THR A 216 -4.69 -4.16 7.63
C THR A 216 -5.46 -4.05 8.94
N VAL A 217 -5.26 -2.96 9.67
CA VAL A 217 -6.12 -2.51 10.77
C VAL A 217 -6.36 -1.01 10.59
N ASP A 218 -7.62 -0.59 10.60
CA ASP A 218 -8.02 0.81 10.34
C ASP A 218 -7.39 1.38 9.05
N GLY A 219 -7.33 0.55 8.01
CA GLY A 219 -6.74 0.92 6.72
C GLY A 219 -5.21 1.06 6.71
N LYS A 220 -4.52 0.76 7.82
CA LYS A 220 -3.05 0.74 7.89
C LYS A 220 -2.56 -0.69 7.76
N GLN A 221 -1.65 -0.95 6.81
CA GLN A 221 -0.99 -2.26 6.70
C GLN A 221 -0.19 -2.55 7.97
N LYS A 222 -0.39 -3.74 8.54
CA LYS A 222 0.28 -4.23 9.76
C LYS A 222 0.89 -5.61 9.59
N SER A 223 0.31 -6.46 8.74
CA SER A 223 0.74 -7.83 8.46
C SER A 223 0.52 -8.11 6.97
N LYS A 224 1.00 -9.26 6.48
CA LYS A 224 0.52 -9.84 5.23
C LYS A 224 -0.88 -10.46 5.42
N ALA A 225 -1.62 -10.57 4.33
CA ALA A 225 -2.94 -11.19 4.31
C ALA A 225 -2.83 -12.71 4.38
N HIS A 226 -3.91 -13.37 4.82
CA HIS A 226 -3.97 -14.82 5.02
C HIS A 226 -3.48 -15.66 3.82
N HIS A 227 -3.77 -15.24 2.60
CA HIS A 227 -3.38 -15.97 1.37
C HIS A 227 -1.88 -15.88 1.04
N GLU A 228 -1.14 -15.04 1.77
CA GLU A 228 0.29 -14.78 1.56
C GLU A 228 1.17 -15.52 2.58
N PHE A 229 0.57 -16.25 3.51
CA PHE A 229 1.30 -17.15 4.40
C PHE A 229 1.71 -18.41 3.64
N GLU A 230 3.01 -18.66 3.59
CA GLU A 230 3.59 -19.86 2.99
C GLU A 230 3.59 -21.02 3.98
N ASP A 231 3.73 -20.71 5.28
CA ASP A 231 3.66 -21.70 6.34
C ASP A 231 2.22 -22.23 6.50
N GLN A 232 2.04 -23.51 6.19
CA GLN A 232 0.74 -24.17 6.25
C GLN A 232 0.17 -24.23 7.67
N GLU A 233 1.00 -24.41 8.69
CA GLU A 233 0.54 -24.47 10.09
C GLU A 233 0.02 -23.11 10.55
N ILE A 234 0.74 -22.04 10.18
CA ILE A 234 0.29 -20.67 10.43
C ILE A 234 -1.02 -20.41 9.67
N GLY A 235 -1.10 -20.79 8.41
CA GLY A 235 -2.32 -20.66 7.62
C GLY A 235 -3.52 -21.40 8.22
N GLU A 236 -3.33 -22.60 8.77
CA GLU A 236 -4.39 -23.35 9.46
C GLU A 236 -4.83 -22.66 10.76
N PHE A 237 -3.88 -22.14 11.54
CA PHE A 237 -4.19 -21.32 12.72
C PHE A 237 -5.03 -20.08 12.35
N LEU A 238 -4.63 -19.33 11.33
CA LEU A 238 -5.33 -18.12 10.90
C LEU A 238 -6.76 -18.40 10.44
N ARG A 239 -6.98 -19.48 9.66
CA ARG A 239 -8.33 -19.93 9.27
C ARG A 239 -9.17 -20.32 10.48
N HIS A 240 -8.57 -21.00 11.45
CA HIS A 240 -9.25 -21.37 12.69
C HIS A 240 -9.72 -20.13 13.45
N VAL A 241 -8.85 -19.13 13.63
CA VAL A 241 -9.21 -17.87 14.30
C VAL A 241 -10.35 -17.15 13.59
N LEU A 242 -10.29 -17.01 12.26
CA LEU A 242 -11.38 -16.41 11.48
C LEU A 242 -12.71 -17.15 11.65
N SER A 243 -12.68 -18.49 11.67
CA SER A 243 -13.87 -19.32 11.89
C SER A 243 -14.48 -19.10 13.27
N GLN A 244 -13.66 -19.10 14.33
CA GLN A 244 -14.12 -18.85 15.70
C GLN A 244 -14.71 -17.44 15.84
N ILE A 245 -14.05 -16.41 15.30
CA ILE A 245 -14.56 -15.02 15.30
C ILE A 245 -15.90 -14.93 14.54
N GLY A 246 -16.03 -15.61 13.41
CA GLY A 246 -17.29 -15.70 12.68
C GLY A 246 -18.41 -16.31 13.51
N GLY A 247 -18.10 -17.34 14.32
CA GLY A 247 -19.01 -17.92 15.30
C GLY A 247 -19.47 -16.91 16.35
N ILE A 248 -18.55 -16.12 16.91
CA ILE A 248 -18.87 -15.12 17.94
C ILE A 248 -19.77 -14.05 17.33
N ALA A 249 -19.42 -13.55 16.14
CA ALA A 249 -20.20 -12.55 15.42
C ALA A 249 -21.61 -13.04 15.10
N ALA A 250 -21.80 -14.32 14.76
CA ALA A 250 -23.11 -14.90 14.51
C ALA A 250 -23.99 -14.91 15.78
N ILE A 251 -23.41 -15.25 16.94
CA ILE A 251 -24.12 -15.20 18.23
C ILE A 251 -24.50 -13.76 18.57
N MET A 252 -23.57 -12.82 18.43
CA MET A 252 -23.79 -11.39 18.69
C MET A 252 -24.91 -10.81 17.81
N ASN A 253 -24.89 -11.12 16.50
CA ASN A 253 -25.91 -10.66 15.57
C ASN A 253 -27.29 -11.26 15.87
N ARG A 254 -27.36 -12.54 16.28
CA ARG A 254 -28.61 -13.18 16.70
C ARG A 254 -29.18 -12.55 17.98
N ALA A 255 -28.30 -12.17 18.90
CA ALA A 255 -28.65 -11.56 20.19
C ALA A 255 -28.98 -10.06 20.08
N ASN A 256 -28.66 -9.42 18.96
CA ASN A 256 -28.91 -7.99 18.73
C ASN A 256 -30.39 -7.73 18.44
N ARG A 257 -31.01 -6.88 19.28
CA ARG A 257 -32.37 -6.37 19.09
C ARG A 257 -32.30 -4.85 19.05
N ASN A 258 -32.44 -4.27 17.85
CA ASN A 258 -32.46 -2.82 17.63
C ASN A 258 -31.25 -2.08 18.23
N GLY A 259 -30.04 -2.63 18.10
CA GLY A 259 -28.81 -2.03 18.61
C GLY A 259 -28.43 -2.42 20.04
N PHE A 260 -29.29 -3.17 20.74
CA PHE A 260 -29.00 -3.71 22.07
C PHE A 260 -28.78 -5.22 22.02
N VAL A 261 -27.63 -5.69 22.49
CA VAL A 261 -27.27 -7.10 22.51
C VAL A 261 -27.70 -7.74 23.83
N TYR A 262 -28.59 -8.75 23.76
CA TYR A 262 -29.04 -9.52 24.92
C TYR A 262 -28.53 -10.96 24.83
N LEU A 263 -27.49 -11.28 25.60
CA LEU A 263 -26.91 -12.62 25.67
C LEU A 263 -27.49 -13.40 26.86
N ASN A 264 -27.96 -14.61 26.60
CA ASN A 264 -28.30 -15.53 27.68
C ASN A 264 -27.04 -16.30 28.16
N GLN A 265 -27.19 -17.11 29.23
CA GLN A 265 -26.06 -17.86 29.78
C GLN A 265 -25.45 -18.88 28.79
N GLN A 266 -26.25 -19.44 27.88
CA GLN A 266 -25.76 -20.37 26.86
C GLN A 266 -24.95 -19.62 25.79
N ASP A 267 -25.42 -18.45 25.35
CA ASP A 267 -24.71 -17.59 24.40
C ASP A 267 -23.36 -17.14 24.97
N MET A 268 -23.34 -16.69 26.23
CA MET A 268 -22.10 -16.28 26.90
C MET A 268 -21.09 -17.41 26.98
N ARG A 269 -21.53 -18.62 27.38
CA ARG A 269 -20.66 -19.81 27.42
C ARG A 269 -20.13 -20.19 26.04
N ALA A 270 -20.97 -20.13 25.01
CA ALA A 270 -20.56 -20.44 23.64
C ALA A 270 -19.50 -19.45 23.12
N ILE A 271 -19.64 -18.14 23.44
CA ILE A 271 -18.61 -17.15 23.12
C ILE A 271 -17.31 -17.44 23.88
N ASP A 272 -17.39 -17.77 25.17
CA ASP A 272 -16.23 -18.11 25.99
C ASP A 272 -15.49 -19.36 25.48
N GLU A 273 -16.22 -20.38 25.01
CA GLU A 273 -15.64 -21.58 24.39
C GLU A 273 -14.87 -21.24 23.10
N GLN A 274 -15.42 -20.36 22.27
CA GLN A 274 -14.75 -19.90 21.04
C GLN A 274 -13.52 -19.04 21.35
N LYS A 275 -13.63 -18.11 22.30
CA LYS A 275 -12.49 -17.31 22.80
C LYS A 275 -11.37 -18.20 23.35
N ARG A 276 -11.72 -19.19 24.17
CA ARG A 276 -10.77 -20.18 24.70
C ARG A 276 -10.12 -20.99 23.58
N SER A 277 -10.90 -21.42 22.58
CA SER A 277 -10.38 -22.14 21.41
C SER A 277 -9.36 -21.32 20.62
N ILE A 278 -9.58 -20.01 20.46
CA ILE A 278 -8.62 -19.07 19.87
C ILE A 278 -7.35 -19.00 20.73
N ALA A 279 -7.49 -18.75 22.03
CA ALA A 279 -6.38 -18.62 22.98
C ALA A 279 -5.49 -19.88 23.01
N THR A 280 -6.08 -21.07 23.14
CA THR A 280 -5.35 -22.34 23.14
C THR A 280 -4.61 -22.59 21.83
N SER A 281 -5.24 -22.29 20.70
CA SER A 281 -4.60 -22.44 19.38
C SER A 281 -3.43 -21.45 19.21
N ALA A 282 -3.60 -20.22 19.70
CA ALA A 282 -2.57 -19.18 19.70
C ALA A 282 -1.36 -19.58 20.56
N GLN A 283 -1.58 -20.17 21.73
CA GLN A 283 -0.50 -20.68 22.57
C GLN A 283 0.27 -21.81 21.90
N ARG A 284 -0.45 -22.74 21.27
CA ARG A 284 0.17 -23.88 20.59
C ARG A 284 1.07 -23.42 19.44
N ILE A 285 0.59 -22.49 18.60
CA ILE A 285 1.40 -21.98 17.48
C ILE A 285 2.56 -21.12 18.00
N ALA A 286 2.34 -20.30 19.04
CA ALA A 286 3.40 -19.50 19.67
C ALA A 286 4.52 -20.39 20.25
N ALA A 287 4.16 -21.46 20.96
CA ALA A 287 5.13 -22.41 21.53
C ALA A 287 5.95 -23.12 20.43
N ARG A 288 5.30 -23.52 19.33
CA ARG A 288 5.98 -24.17 18.19
C ARG A 288 7.03 -23.28 17.53
N HIS A 289 6.76 -21.98 17.41
CA HIS A 289 7.68 -21.02 16.81
C HIS A 289 8.55 -20.25 17.83
N GLY A 290 8.54 -20.65 19.11
CA GLY A 290 9.36 -20.02 20.16
C GLY A 290 9.00 -18.55 20.46
N ILE A 291 7.72 -18.17 20.29
CA ILE A 291 7.23 -16.80 20.51
C ILE A 291 6.72 -16.67 21.95
N ALA A 292 7.30 -15.74 22.72
CA ALA A 292 6.87 -15.43 24.07
C ALA A 292 5.85 -14.27 24.09
N THR A 293 4.56 -14.59 24.17
CA THR A 293 3.45 -13.62 24.25
C THR A 293 2.41 -14.11 25.25
N PRO A 294 1.83 -13.25 26.12
CA PRO A 294 0.74 -13.63 27.01
C PRO A 294 -0.55 -13.85 26.20
N LEU A 295 -0.98 -15.11 26.11
CA LEU A 295 -2.11 -15.54 25.27
C LEU A 295 -3.22 -16.27 26.06
N ASP A 296 -3.00 -16.53 27.35
CA ASP A 296 -3.98 -17.16 28.24
C ASP A 296 -5.20 -16.27 28.46
N MET A 297 -6.37 -16.90 28.57
CA MET A 297 -7.56 -16.24 29.13
C MET A 297 -7.21 -15.68 30.52
N HIS A 298 -7.74 -14.50 30.87
CA HIS A 298 -7.60 -13.98 32.22
C HIS A 298 -8.26 -14.93 33.23
N GLY A 299 -7.60 -15.18 34.36
CA GLY A 299 -8.18 -15.95 35.45
C GLY A 299 -9.52 -15.35 35.86
N VAL A 300 -10.48 -16.22 36.17
CA VAL A 300 -11.69 -15.81 36.90
C VAL A 300 -11.26 -15.73 38.36
N ASP A 301 -11.10 -14.53 38.89
CA ASP A 301 -10.99 -14.32 40.34
C ASP A 301 -12.33 -14.63 41.02
#